data_AF-A0AB34CEP6-F1
#
_entry.id   AF-A0AB34CEP6-F1
#
_cell.length_a   1.000
_cell.length_b   1.000
_cell.length_c   1.000
_cell.angle_alpha   90.00
_cell.angle_beta   90.00
_cell.angle_gamma   90.00
#
_symmetry.space_group_name_H-M   'P 1'
#
loop_
_entity.id
_entity.type
_entity.pdbx_description
1 polymer ?
#
loop_
_entity_poly.entity_id
_entity_poly.type
_entity_poly.pdbx_seq_one_letter_code
_entity_poly.pdbx_strand_id
1 'polypeptide(L)'
;MDNNDRELRYGSNVEWFLHEISAVEMSDIDSGEFEIYGEDEAGREASSYIDITELAADALQIIVNLRKQRDAYAAVTKTAESREKLTAIRAEGIHFAANRILAAWKSGFIKATPSEVADVSGAVLSALEFLPSATAEELTRDYADKARADIAAMYEQPHDARANPHVAVEAPEVEITGRLAEDAE
;
A
#
# COMPACT_ATOMS: atom_id res chain seq x y z
N MET A 1 -6.85 -18.88 39.53
CA MET A 1 -6.13 -19.37 38.35
C MET A 1 -6.36 -18.34 37.26
N ASP A 2 -5.30 -17.82 36.65
CA ASP A 2 -5.44 -16.90 35.52
C ASP A 2 -6.05 -17.72 34.37
N ASN A 3 -7.25 -17.36 33.91
CA ASN A 3 -8.06 -18.17 32.99
C ASN A 3 -7.46 -18.20 31.56
N ASN A 4 -6.27 -17.63 31.38
CA ASN A 4 -5.59 -17.43 30.10
C ASN A 4 -4.82 -18.63 29.57
N ASP A 5 -4.51 -19.62 30.42
CA ASP A 5 -3.68 -20.79 30.07
C ASP A 5 -4.44 -22.13 30.14
N ARG A 6 -5.78 -22.11 30.21
CA ARG A 6 -6.56 -23.35 30.14
C ARG A 6 -6.51 -23.92 28.71
N GLU A 7 -6.51 -25.23 28.56
CA GLU A 7 -6.67 -25.87 27.25
C GLU A 7 -8.09 -25.63 26.73
N LEU A 8 -8.22 -25.29 25.44
CA LEU A 8 -9.53 -25.09 24.83
C LEU A 8 -10.26 -26.44 24.75
N ARG A 9 -11.42 -26.53 25.37
CA ARG A 9 -12.24 -27.74 25.38
C ARG A 9 -12.85 -28.05 24.01
N TYR A 10 -13.22 -27.01 23.28
CA TYR A 10 -13.86 -27.08 21.97
C TYR A 10 -12.92 -26.66 20.83
N GLY A 11 -11.74 -26.13 21.14
CA GLY A 11 -10.70 -25.81 20.17
C GLY A 11 -11.20 -24.94 19.01
N SER A 12 -10.98 -25.38 17.78
CA SER A 12 -11.41 -24.67 16.56
C SER A 12 -12.93 -24.70 16.33
N ASN A 13 -13.67 -25.54 17.05
CA ASN A 13 -15.11 -25.68 16.85
C ASN A 13 -15.92 -24.59 17.57
N VAL A 14 -15.27 -23.78 18.42
CA VAL A 14 -15.94 -22.70 19.18
C VAL A 14 -16.73 -21.76 18.26
N GLU A 15 -16.18 -21.39 17.11
CA GLU A 15 -16.87 -20.51 16.16
C GLU A 15 -18.15 -21.16 15.62
N TRP A 16 -18.06 -22.43 15.23
CA TRP A 16 -19.21 -23.17 14.75
C TRP A 16 -20.27 -23.34 15.83
N PHE A 17 -19.87 -23.69 17.06
CA PHE A 17 -20.80 -23.81 18.18
C PHE A 17 -21.47 -22.48 18.56
N LEU A 18 -20.74 -21.36 18.46
CA LEU A 18 -21.31 -20.02 18.65
C LEU A 18 -22.29 -19.65 17.53
N HIS A 19 -22.08 -20.12 16.31
CA HIS A 19 -23.05 -19.99 15.24
C HIS A 19 -24.31 -20.79 15.55
N GLU A 20 -24.17 -22.07 15.88
CA GLU A 20 -25.30 -22.95 16.19
C GLU A 20 -26.12 -22.40 17.37
N ILE A 21 -25.48 -22.07 18.51
CA ILE A 21 -26.20 -21.54 19.68
C ILE A 21 -26.93 -20.22 19.39
N SER A 22 -26.46 -19.43 18.40
CA SER A 22 -27.13 -18.19 18.01
C SER A 22 -28.46 -18.41 17.27
N ALA A 23 -28.66 -19.62 16.74
CA ALA A 23 -29.85 -20.05 16.03
C ALA A 23 -30.79 -20.95 16.87
N VAL A 24 -30.33 -21.43 18.03
CA VAL A 24 -31.12 -22.28 18.94
C VAL A 24 -32.16 -21.45 19.70
N GLU A 25 -33.39 -21.98 19.86
CA GLU A 25 -34.41 -21.36 20.70
C GLU A 25 -34.14 -21.64 22.18
N MET A 26 -34.47 -20.70 23.07
CA MET A 26 -34.24 -20.87 24.52
C MET A 26 -34.90 -22.13 25.10
N SER A 27 -36.01 -22.58 24.52
CA SER A 27 -36.70 -23.82 24.92
C SER A 27 -35.89 -25.09 24.66
N ASP A 28 -34.94 -25.03 23.73
CA ASP A 28 -34.13 -26.17 23.30
C ASP A 28 -32.80 -26.24 24.08
N ILE A 29 -32.55 -25.27 24.97
CA ILE A 29 -31.41 -25.25 25.87
C ILE A 29 -31.82 -25.95 27.18
N ASP A 30 -31.20 -27.09 27.47
CA ASP A 30 -31.43 -27.83 28.71
C ASP A 30 -30.33 -27.54 29.72
N SER A 31 -30.70 -26.94 30.85
CA SER A 31 -29.83 -26.82 32.02
C SER A 31 -28.45 -26.16 31.76
N GLY A 32 -28.36 -25.31 30.72
CA GLY A 32 -27.11 -24.65 30.33
C GLY A 32 -26.29 -25.41 29.28
N GLU A 33 -26.85 -26.45 28.68
CA GLU A 33 -26.31 -27.18 27.54
C GLU A 33 -27.26 -27.08 26.34
N PHE A 34 -26.74 -27.19 25.13
CA PHE A 34 -27.55 -27.29 23.91
C PHE A 34 -27.09 -28.45 23.05
N GLU A 35 -28.04 -29.11 22.39
CA GLU A 35 -27.75 -30.23 21.50
C GLU A 35 -27.35 -29.71 20.12
N ILE A 36 -26.31 -30.31 19.57
CA ILE A 36 -25.87 -30.03 18.21
C ILE A 36 -25.94 -31.32 17.41
N TYR A 37 -26.44 -31.17 16.19
CA TYR A 37 -26.52 -32.22 15.19
C TYR A 37 -25.41 -32.03 14.17
N GLY A 38 -24.75 -33.12 13.82
CA GLY A 38 -23.72 -33.15 12.78
C GLY A 38 -23.88 -34.38 11.90
N GLU A 39 -23.46 -34.26 10.66
CA GLU A 39 -23.47 -35.35 9.67
C GLU A 39 -22.05 -35.53 9.15
N ASP A 40 -21.57 -36.78 9.07
CA ASP A 40 -20.26 -37.06 8.50
C ASP A 40 -20.29 -37.16 6.96
N GLU A 41 -19.13 -37.30 6.32
CA GLU A 41 -19.02 -37.41 4.85
C GLU A 41 -19.77 -38.63 4.25
N ALA A 42 -20.10 -39.63 5.08
CA ALA A 42 -20.87 -40.80 4.67
C ALA A 42 -22.38 -40.62 4.89
N GLY A 43 -22.80 -39.43 5.33
CA GLY A 43 -24.18 -39.05 5.58
C GLY A 43 -24.74 -39.57 6.90
N ARG A 44 -23.87 -39.90 7.86
CA ARG A 44 -24.31 -40.43 9.16
C ARG A 44 -24.51 -39.29 10.13
N GLU A 45 -25.74 -39.14 10.59
CA GLU A 45 -26.10 -38.19 11.63
C GLU A 45 -25.59 -38.64 13.00
N ALA A 46 -25.12 -37.68 13.78
CA ALA A 46 -24.76 -37.81 15.19
C ALA A 46 -25.15 -36.54 15.93
N SER A 47 -25.37 -36.65 17.24
CA SER A 47 -25.57 -35.49 18.10
C SER A 47 -24.60 -35.46 19.27
N SER A 48 -24.43 -34.27 19.86
CA SER A 48 -23.65 -34.06 21.08
C SER A 48 -24.16 -32.83 21.82
N TYR A 49 -24.06 -32.87 23.16
CA TYR A 49 -24.40 -31.74 24.02
C TYR A 49 -23.17 -30.87 24.28
N ILE A 50 -23.35 -29.56 24.17
CA ILE A 50 -22.31 -28.55 24.38
C ILE A 50 -22.69 -27.69 25.59
N ASP A 51 -21.77 -27.58 26.54
CA ASP A 51 -21.93 -26.74 27.74
C ASP A 51 -21.65 -25.28 27.39
N ILE A 52 -22.65 -24.43 27.64
CA ILE A 52 -22.62 -23.00 27.30
C ILE A 52 -21.54 -22.27 28.11
N THR A 53 -21.32 -22.66 29.36
CA THR A 53 -20.32 -22.02 30.23
C THR A 53 -18.91 -22.36 29.77
N GLU A 54 -18.67 -23.60 29.34
CA GLU A 54 -17.40 -24.01 28.76
C GLU A 54 -17.16 -23.36 27.40
N LEU A 55 -18.20 -23.27 26.57
CA LEU A 55 -18.13 -22.62 25.28
C LEU A 55 -17.81 -21.13 25.43
N ALA A 56 -18.46 -20.45 26.37
CA ALA A 56 -18.22 -19.05 26.69
C ALA A 56 -16.80 -18.82 27.22
N ALA A 57 -16.28 -19.73 28.05
CA ALA A 57 -14.93 -19.62 28.59
C ALA A 57 -13.85 -19.84 27.51
N ASP A 58 -14.05 -20.79 26.58
CA ASP A 58 -13.17 -20.96 25.41
C ASP A 58 -13.22 -19.74 24.49
N ALA A 59 -14.42 -19.26 24.17
CA ALA A 59 -14.61 -18.07 23.34
C ALA A 59 -13.91 -16.84 23.93
N LEU A 60 -14.04 -16.62 25.24
CA LEU A 60 -13.37 -15.53 25.93
C LEU A 60 -11.84 -15.65 25.81
N GLN A 61 -11.28 -16.84 25.98
CA GLN A 61 -9.84 -17.07 25.88
C GLN A 61 -9.33 -16.81 24.46
N ILE A 62 -10.05 -17.28 23.43
CA ILE A 62 -9.75 -16.98 22.02
C ILE A 62 -9.74 -15.46 21.79
N ILE A 63 -10.77 -14.74 22.26
CA ILE A 63 -10.87 -13.28 22.13
C ILE A 63 -9.70 -12.57 22.80
N VAL A 64 -9.31 -12.99 24.02
CA VAL A 64 -8.17 -12.40 24.73
C VAL A 64 -6.86 -12.65 23.98
N ASN A 65 -6.66 -13.87 23.46
CA ASN A 65 -5.46 -14.21 22.70
C ASN A 65 -5.39 -13.44 21.38
N LEU A 66 -6.50 -13.28 20.65
CA LEU A 66 -6.57 -12.46 19.46
C LEU A 66 -6.27 -10.98 19.76
N ARG A 67 -6.77 -10.44 20.88
CA ARG A 67 -6.43 -9.08 21.33
C ARG A 67 -4.93 -8.93 21.59
N LYS A 68 -4.31 -9.89 22.30
CA LYS A 68 -2.85 -9.90 22.53
C LYS A 68 -2.08 -9.94 21.21
N GLN A 69 -2.47 -10.80 20.27
CA GLN A 69 -1.83 -10.90 18.95
C GLN A 69 -1.98 -9.61 18.14
N ARG A 70 -3.18 -9.01 18.13
CA ARG A 70 -3.43 -7.73 17.47
C ARG A 70 -2.54 -6.64 18.05
N ASP A 71 -2.45 -6.55 19.38
CA ASP A 71 -1.66 -5.53 20.05
C ASP A 71 -0.14 -5.74 19.79
N ALA A 72 0.32 -6.99 19.76
CA ALA A 72 1.67 -7.35 19.36
C ALA A 72 1.95 -6.96 17.90
N TYR A 73 1.04 -7.24 16.97
CA TYR A 73 1.16 -6.85 15.56
C TYR A 73 1.18 -5.33 15.39
N ALA A 74 0.32 -4.61 16.10
CA ALA A 74 0.29 -3.15 16.11
C ALA A 74 1.57 -2.53 16.71
N ALA A 75 2.23 -3.23 17.63
CA ALA A 75 3.54 -2.82 18.14
C ALA A 75 4.64 -3.05 17.09
N VAL A 76 4.66 -4.21 16.42
CA VAL A 76 5.63 -4.56 15.37
C VAL A 76 5.63 -3.55 14.23
N THR A 77 4.46 -3.08 13.79
CA THR A 77 4.36 -2.07 12.71
C THR A 77 4.89 -0.69 13.11
N LYS A 78 5.02 -0.40 14.40
CA LYS A 78 5.56 0.86 14.94
C LYS A 78 7.04 0.79 15.31
N THR A 79 7.67 -0.38 15.25
CA THR A 79 9.08 -0.55 15.65
C THR A 79 10.01 0.28 14.76
N ALA A 80 11.18 0.60 15.32
CA ALA A 80 12.24 1.27 14.56
C ALA A 80 12.69 0.42 13.35
N GLU A 81 12.80 -0.90 13.52
CA GLU A 81 13.19 -1.83 12.45
C GLU A 81 12.19 -1.84 11.28
N SER A 82 10.88 -1.88 11.56
CA SER A 82 9.84 -1.81 10.53
C SER A 82 9.87 -0.47 9.79
N ARG A 83 10.11 0.63 10.52
CA ARG A 83 10.27 1.96 9.92
C ARG A 83 11.52 2.07 9.05
N GLU A 84 12.63 1.50 9.48
CA GLU A 84 13.88 1.47 8.71
C GLU A 84 13.71 0.68 7.40
N LYS A 85 13.11 -0.52 7.45
CA LYS A 85 12.78 -1.31 6.26
C LYS A 85 11.87 -0.54 5.30
N LEU A 86 10.84 0.12 5.83
CA LEU A 86 9.92 0.92 5.02
C LEU A 86 10.62 2.13 4.38
N THR A 87 11.52 2.79 5.09
CA THR A 87 12.37 3.86 4.54
C THR A 87 13.27 3.35 3.42
N ALA A 88 13.90 2.18 3.58
CA ALA A 88 14.73 1.57 2.54
C ALA A 88 13.92 1.28 1.25
N ILE A 89 12.73 0.69 1.39
CA ILE A 89 11.83 0.42 0.24
C ILE A 89 11.44 1.72 -0.47
N ARG A 90 11.12 2.78 0.29
CA ARG A 90 10.78 4.09 -0.28
C ARG A 90 11.98 4.72 -1.00
N ALA A 91 13.19 4.59 -0.44
CA ALA A 91 14.41 5.05 -1.09
C ALA A 91 14.66 4.32 -2.42
N GLU A 92 14.46 3.00 -2.48
CA GLU A 92 14.52 2.24 -3.74
C GLU A 92 13.49 2.74 -4.77
N GLY A 93 12.28 3.08 -4.33
CA GLY A 93 11.25 3.69 -5.18
C GLY A 93 11.69 5.04 -5.78
N ILE A 94 12.33 5.90 -4.97
CA ILE A 94 12.88 7.19 -5.44
C ILE A 94 13.99 6.98 -6.48
N HIS A 95 14.93 6.06 -6.22
CA HIS A 95 15.96 5.70 -7.20
C HIS A 95 15.35 5.19 -8.50
N PHE A 96 14.35 4.31 -8.41
CA PHE A 96 13.64 3.79 -9.57
C PHE A 96 13.00 4.92 -10.39
N ALA A 97 12.30 5.87 -9.75
CA ALA A 97 11.67 6.99 -10.42
C ALA A 97 12.69 7.88 -11.15
N ALA A 98 13.78 8.28 -10.49
CA ALA A 98 14.86 9.06 -11.11
C ALA A 98 15.45 8.34 -12.33
N ASN A 99 15.68 7.02 -12.22
CA ASN A 99 16.17 6.20 -13.33
C ASN A 99 15.17 6.12 -14.50
N ARG A 100 13.86 6.14 -14.24
CA ARG A 100 12.83 6.16 -15.29
C ARG A 100 12.77 7.49 -16.02
N ILE A 101 12.94 8.61 -15.33
CA ILE A 101 13.02 9.95 -15.95
C ILE A 101 14.19 10.00 -16.94
N LEU A 102 15.39 9.59 -16.49
CA LEU A 102 16.58 9.56 -17.35
C LEU A 102 16.44 8.59 -18.53
N ALA A 103 15.82 7.42 -18.31
CA ALA A 103 15.54 6.46 -19.39
C ALA A 103 14.52 6.99 -20.42
N ALA A 104 13.49 7.69 -19.96
CA ALA A 104 12.48 8.30 -20.83
C ALA A 104 13.09 9.39 -21.73
N TRP A 105 14.00 10.20 -21.19
CA TRP A 105 14.79 11.15 -21.98
C TRP A 105 15.70 10.45 -23.00
N LYS A 106 16.49 9.44 -22.57
CA LYS A 106 17.35 8.66 -23.49
C LYS A 106 16.57 8.00 -24.63
N SER A 107 15.30 7.69 -24.40
CA SER A 107 14.42 7.05 -25.39
C SER A 107 13.63 8.05 -26.24
N GLY A 108 13.79 9.37 -26.01
CA GLY A 108 13.14 10.42 -26.77
C GLY A 108 11.69 10.77 -26.35
N PHE A 109 11.17 10.19 -25.26
CA PHE A 109 9.85 10.54 -24.73
C PHE A 109 9.83 11.92 -24.05
N ILE A 110 10.93 12.29 -23.40
CA ILE A 110 11.12 13.62 -22.83
C ILE A 110 12.05 14.40 -23.76
N LYS A 111 11.54 15.49 -24.33
CA LYS A 111 12.32 16.42 -25.15
C LYS A 111 12.79 17.58 -24.28
N ALA A 112 13.92 17.39 -23.62
CA ALA A 112 14.58 18.39 -22.77
C ALA A 112 16.09 18.37 -23.03
N THR A 113 16.79 19.42 -22.62
CA THR A 113 18.25 19.44 -22.65
C THR A 113 18.83 18.46 -21.61
N PRO A 114 20.09 18.01 -21.78
CA PRO A 114 20.77 17.20 -20.77
C PRO A 114 20.79 17.83 -19.37
N SER A 115 20.90 19.16 -19.28
CA SER A 115 20.90 19.87 -17.99
C SER A 115 19.53 19.79 -17.32
N GLU A 116 18.45 20.09 -18.05
CA GLU A 116 17.10 20.08 -17.49
C GLU A 116 16.67 18.69 -17.00
N VAL A 117 16.98 17.63 -17.74
CA VAL A 117 16.66 16.27 -17.27
C VAL A 117 17.52 15.86 -16.08
N ALA A 118 18.79 16.30 -16.03
CA ALA A 118 19.65 16.05 -14.88
C ALA A 118 19.11 16.74 -13.63
N ASP A 119 18.71 18.01 -13.76
CA ASP A 119 18.12 18.80 -12.68
C ASP A 119 16.82 18.17 -12.16
N VAL A 120 15.92 17.76 -13.05
CA VAL A 120 14.67 17.09 -12.64
C VAL A 120 14.92 15.74 -11.99
N SER A 121 15.85 14.93 -12.52
CA SER A 121 16.22 13.66 -11.87
C SER A 121 16.87 13.90 -10.49
N GLY A 122 17.68 14.95 -10.37
CA GLY A 122 18.32 15.37 -9.13
C GLY A 122 17.31 15.86 -8.10
N ALA A 123 16.29 16.60 -8.52
CA ALA A 123 15.18 17.02 -7.66
C ALA A 123 14.36 15.84 -7.13
N VAL A 124 14.22 14.75 -7.91
CA VAL A 124 13.61 13.51 -7.40
C VAL A 124 14.53 12.82 -6.40
N LEU A 125 15.83 12.75 -6.68
CA LEU A 125 16.80 12.13 -5.77
C LEU A 125 16.95 12.89 -4.44
N SER A 126 16.83 14.23 -4.43
CA SER A 126 16.89 15.01 -3.20
C SER A 126 15.74 14.70 -2.23
N ALA A 127 14.65 14.07 -2.69
CA ALA A 127 13.59 13.58 -1.82
C ALA A 127 14.08 12.57 -0.76
N LEU A 128 15.23 11.91 -0.99
CA LEU A 128 15.87 11.05 0.01
C LEU A 128 16.26 11.80 1.30
N GLU A 129 16.56 13.09 1.22
CA GLU A 129 16.92 13.93 2.37
C GLU A 129 15.71 14.20 3.27
N PHE A 130 14.52 14.30 2.68
CA PHE A 130 13.27 14.62 3.38
C PHE A 130 12.48 13.37 3.81
N LEU A 131 12.74 12.23 3.17
CA LEU A 131 12.04 10.96 3.39
C LEU A 131 11.98 10.51 4.87
N PRO A 132 13.04 10.65 5.69
CA PRO A 132 12.98 10.23 7.11
C PRO A 132 11.95 11.01 7.94
N SER A 133 11.61 12.22 7.50
CA SER A 133 10.65 13.13 8.16
C SER A 133 9.33 13.29 7.41
N ALA A 134 9.13 12.56 6.31
CA ALA A 134 7.94 12.70 5.48
C ALA A 134 6.67 12.32 6.25
N THR A 135 5.62 13.13 6.11
CA THR A 135 4.30 12.82 6.69
C THR A 135 3.57 11.75 5.88
N ALA A 136 2.48 11.20 6.43
CA ALA A 136 1.69 10.20 5.71
C ALA A 136 1.04 10.78 4.45
N GLU A 137 0.65 12.05 4.49
CA GLU A 137 0.04 12.79 3.40
C GLU A 137 1.02 13.05 2.25
N GLU A 138 2.29 13.30 2.55
CA GLU A 138 3.35 13.50 1.53
C GLU A 138 3.67 12.21 0.74
N LEU A 139 3.21 11.06 1.22
CA LEU A 139 3.43 9.76 0.61
C LEU A 139 2.23 9.27 -0.22
N THR A 140 1.15 10.05 -0.29
CA THR A 140 -0.01 9.73 -1.13
C THR A 140 0.20 10.21 -2.57
N ARG A 141 -0.70 9.77 -3.46
CA ARG A 141 -0.69 10.19 -4.86
C ARG A 141 -1.53 11.45 -5.11
N ASP A 142 -2.11 12.05 -4.06
CA ASP A 142 -3.17 13.06 -4.22
C ASP A 142 -2.69 14.29 -4.99
N TYR A 143 -1.49 14.79 -4.68
CA TYR A 143 -0.91 15.91 -5.42
C TYR A 143 -0.69 15.56 -6.90
N ALA A 144 -0.13 14.38 -7.18
CA ALA A 144 0.15 13.95 -8.55
C ALA A 144 -1.14 13.74 -9.36
N ASP A 145 -2.18 13.15 -8.76
CA ASP A 145 -3.48 12.94 -9.41
C ASP A 145 -4.18 14.28 -9.70
N LYS A 146 -4.11 15.24 -8.77
CA LYS A 146 -4.61 16.60 -9.00
C LYS A 146 -3.86 17.30 -10.13
N ALA A 147 -2.53 17.30 -10.10
CA ALA A 147 -1.72 17.95 -11.14
C ALA A 147 -1.99 17.35 -12.53
N ARG A 148 -2.19 16.03 -12.62
CA ARG A 148 -2.56 15.37 -13.88
C ARG A 148 -3.95 15.76 -14.37
N ALA A 149 -4.92 15.90 -13.45
CA ALA A 149 -6.25 16.40 -13.79
C ALA A 149 -6.20 17.84 -14.30
N ASP A 150 -5.42 18.71 -13.65
CA ASP A 150 -5.21 20.11 -14.08
C ASP A 150 -4.60 20.15 -15.49
N ILE A 151 -3.58 19.34 -15.78
CA ILE A 151 -2.96 19.22 -17.10
C ILE A 151 -3.99 18.74 -18.15
N ALA A 152 -4.79 17.72 -17.84
CA ALA A 152 -5.80 17.20 -18.76
C ALA A 152 -6.82 18.29 -19.13
N ALA A 153 -7.26 19.08 -18.15
CA ALA A 153 -8.19 20.19 -18.36
C ALA A 153 -7.61 21.28 -19.29
N MET A 154 -6.29 21.50 -19.28
CA MET A 154 -5.64 22.45 -20.21
C MET A 154 -5.79 22.05 -21.69
N TYR A 155 -5.90 20.75 -21.97
CA TYR A 155 -6.08 20.23 -23.33
C TYR A 155 -7.55 20.14 -23.77
N GLU A 156 -8.51 20.23 -22.85
CA GLU A 156 -9.95 20.24 -23.17
C GLU A 156 -10.47 21.64 -23.54
N GLN A 157 -9.75 22.70 -23.19
CA GLN A 157 -10.05 24.07 -23.62
C GLN A 157 -9.41 24.35 -25.00
N PRO A 158 -10.05 25.10 -25.91
CA PRO A 158 -9.47 25.45 -27.21
C PRO A 158 -8.24 26.33 -27.00
N HIS A 159 -7.06 25.70 -27.02
CA HIS A 159 -5.79 26.37 -26.76
C HIS A 159 -5.24 27.00 -28.04
N ASP A 160 -5.02 28.31 -28.06
CA ASP A 160 -4.16 28.96 -29.05
C ASP A 160 -2.74 28.39 -28.86
N ALA A 161 -2.23 27.69 -29.86
CA ALA A 161 -0.94 26.99 -29.82
C ALA A 161 0.26 27.94 -29.55
N ARG A 162 0.05 29.25 -29.60
CA ARG A 162 1.07 30.29 -29.31
C ARG A 162 1.26 30.60 -27.83
N ALA A 163 0.44 30.05 -26.93
CA ALA A 163 0.46 30.40 -25.51
C ALA A 163 1.16 29.36 -24.61
N ASN A 164 1.95 28.43 -25.17
CA ASN A 164 2.77 27.55 -24.33
C ASN A 164 4.12 28.24 -23.99
N PRO A 165 4.36 28.65 -22.74
CA PRO A 165 5.53 29.46 -22.37
C PRO A 165 6.88 28.73 -22.47
N HIS A 166 6.89 27.43 -22.79
CA HIS A 166 8.10 26.60 -22.88
C HIS A 166 8.35 25.96 -24.26
N VAL A 167 7.69 26.43 -25.33
CA VAL A 167 8.05 25.97 -26.69
C VAL A 167 9.26 26.76 -27.17
N ALA A 168 10.35 26.02 -27.38
CA ALA A 168 11.68 26.48 -27.75
C ALA A 168 11.68 27.56 -28.83
N VAL A 169 12.45 28.63 -28.59
CA VAL A 169 12.92 29.54 -29.63
C VAL A 169 13.81 28.72 -30.56
N GLU A 170 13.40 28.56 -31.83
CA GLU A 170 14.21 27.92 -32.86
C GLU A 170 15.58 28.61 -32.93
N ALA A 171 16.66 27.84 -32.76
CA ALA A 171 18.02 28.34 -32.92
C ALA A 171 18.23 28.76 -34.39
N PRO A 172 18.85 29.92 -34.67
CA PRO A 172 19.07 30.36 -36.04
C PRO A 172 20.05 29.42 -36.76
N GLU A 173 19.71 29.01 -37.98
CA GLU A 173 20.60 28.27 -38.88
C GLU A 173 21.89 29.08 -39.10
N VAL A 174 23.03 28.49 -38.74
CA VAL A 174 24.35 29.07 -39.03
C VAL A 174 24.66 28.80 -40.50
N GLU A 175 24.49 29.80 -41.35
CA GLU A 175 25.03 29.82 -42.71
C GLU A 175 26.56 29.80 -42.64
N ILE A 176 27.18 28.64 -42.89
CA ILE A 176 28.62 28.56 -43.09
C ILE A 176 28.93 29.04 -44.51
N THR A 177 29.08 30.35 -44.69
CA THR A 177 29.71 30.90 -45.90
C THR A 177 31.22 30.74 -45.78
N GLY A 178 31.78 29.83 -46.56
CA GLY A 178 33.22 29.58 -46.62
C GLY A 178 34.01 30.81 -47.06
N ARG A 179 35.15 31.03 -46.40
CA ARG A 179 36.25 31.84 -46.93
C ARG A 179 37.55 31.08 -46.70
N LEU A 180 37.98 30.34 -47.71
CA LEU A 180 39.38 29.95 -47.85
C LEU A 180 40.15 31.24 -48.12
N ALA A 181 40.95 31.69 -47.16
CA ALA A 181 42.00 32.66 -47.40
C ALA A 181 43.31 31.90 -47.29
N GLU A 182 43.89 31.67 -48.46
CA GLU A 182 45.32 31.49 -48.68
C GLU A 182 46.08 32.62 -47.97
N ASP A 183 47.25 32.28 -47.40
CA ASP A 183 48.47 33.09 -47.43
C ASP A 183 49.47 32.46 -46.45
N ALA A 184 50.29 31.56 -46.99
CA ALA A 184 51.55 31.14 -46.42
C ALA A 184 52.62 31.36 -47.48
N GLU A 185 53.25 32.53 -47.44
CA GLU A 185 54.63 32.77 -47.89
C GLU A 185 55.29 33.82 -46.99
#